data_AF-A0A3B6MTV3-F1
#
_entry.id   AF-A0A3B6MTV3-F1
#
_cell.length_a   1.000
_cell.length_b   1.000
_cell.length_c   1.000
_cell.angle_alpha   90.00
_cell.angle_beta   90.00
_cell.angle_gamma   90.00
#
_symmetry.space_group_name_H-M   'P 1'
#
loop_
_entity.id
_entity.type
_entity.pdbx_description
1 polymer ?
#
loop_
_entity_poly.entity_id
_entity_poly.type
_entity_poly.pdbx_seq_one_letter_code
_entity_poly.pdbx_strand_id
1 'polypeptide(L)'
;MAGELMSLGVLEKHFGVDEAGGVGPDELAKLYRGLFARFDHDGNGTVDREEFRAEMKEVMLAVANGLEFLPVQMVVEEGSFLKVAVDRELARAT
;
A
#
# COMPACT_ATOMS: atom_id res chain seq x y z
N MET A 1 13.65 -12.24 4.12
CA MET A 1 12.43 -12.75 4.81
C MET A 1 11.77 -11.71 5.72
N ALA A 2 12.27 -11.37 6.91
CA ALA A 2 11.57 -10.41 7.80
C ALA A 2 11.67 -8.93 7.35
N GLY A 3 12.80 -8.52 6.78
CA GLY A 3 13.00 -7.13 6.32
C GLY A 3 12.20 -6.75 5.07
N GLU A 4 11.96 -7.70 4.15
CA GLU A 4 11.23 -7.45 2.89
C GLU A 4 9.72 -7.29 3.09
N LEU A 5 9.20 -7.84 4.18
CA LEU A 5 7.78 -7.71 4.53
C LEU A 5 7.48 -6.33 5.14
N MET A 6 8.45 -5.71 5.82
CA MET A 6 8.33 -4.32 6.29
C MET A 6 8.22 -3.32 5.14
N SER A 7 8.89 -3.58 4.00
CA SER A 7 8.80 -2.72 2.80
C SER A 7 7.44 -2.75 2.09
N LEU A 8 6.56 -3.70 2.41
CA LEU A 8 5.21 -3.77 1.83
C LEU A 8 4.18 -2.90 2.59
N GLY A 9 4.56 -2.24 3.70
CA GLY A 9 3.71 -1.24 4.37
C GLY A 9 2.34 -1.76 4.84
N VAL A 10 2.17 -3.08 4.99
CA VAL A 10 0.86 -3.73 5.24
C VAL A 10 0.17 -3.22 6.52
N LEU A 11 0.94 -2.73 7.49
CA LEU A 11 0.48 -2.15 8.75
C LEU A 11 0.78 -0.65 8.86
N GLU A 12 1.16 0.01 7.78
CA GLU A 12 1.54 1.43 7.81
C GLU A 12 0.30 2.31 8.03
N LYS A 13 -0.14 2.37 9.29
CA LYS A 13 -1.23 3.24 9.77
C LYS A 13 -0.78 4.70 9.94
N HIS A 14 0.51 4.97 9.76
CA HIS A 14 1.16 6.19 10.23
C HIS A 14 1.75 7.05 9.11
N PHE A 15 1.57 6.69 7.83
CA PHE A 15 2.01 7.49 6.67
C PHE A 15 3.44 8.05 6.82
N GLY A 16 4.40 7.21 7.24
CA GLY A 16 5.79 7.63 7.45
C GLY A 16 6.11 8.33 8.78
N VAL A 17 5.23 8.31 9.79
CA VAL A 17 5.52 8.80 11.15
C VAL A 17 5.81 7.63 12.08
N ASP A 18 7.06 7.51 12.51
CA ASP A 18 7.52 6.45 13.42
C ASP A 18 6.97 6.66 14.84
N GLU A 19 5.85 6.01 15.16
CA GLU A 19 5.40 5.83 16.54
C GLU A 19 6.01 4.55 17.11
N ALA A 20 6.69 4.65 18.26
CA ALA A 20 7.42 3.58 18.93
C ALA A 20 6.52 2.47 19.56
N GLY A 21 5.35 2.22 18.98
CA GLY A 21 4.38 1.19 19.37
C GLY A 21 4.23 0.11 18.30
N GLY A 22 5.35 -0.53 17.93
CA GLY A 22 5.34 -1.59 16.91
C GLY A 22 4.56 -2.83 17.35
N VAL A 23 3.79 -3.40 16.41
CA VAL A 23 3.21 -4.74 16.55
C VAL A 23 4.32 -5.74 16.89
N GLY A 24 4.12 -6.56 17.93
CA GLY A 24 5.13 -7.52 18.38
C GLY A 24 5.53 -8.49 17.25
N PRO A 25 6.80 -8.94 17.21
CA PRO A 25 7.33 -9.71 16.08
C PRO A 25 6.54 -11.01 15.79
N ASP A 26 5.98 -11.65 16.82
CA ASP A 26 5.18 -12.86 16.68
C ASP A 26 3.78 -12.59 16.08
N GLU A 27 3.17 -11.48 16.45
CA GLU A 27 1.89 -11.04 15.91
C GLU A 27 2.04 -10.61 14.45
N LEU A 28 3.12 -9.90 14.15
CA LEU A 28 3.51 -9.52 12.80
C LEU A 28 3.74 -10.75 11.91
N ALA A 29 4.47 -11.75 12.41
CA ALA A 29 4.71 -13.00 11.70
C ALA A 29 3.40 -13.76 11.42
N LYS A 30 2.45 -13.78 12.36
CA LYS A 30 1.12 -14.40 12.15
C LYS A 30 0.33 -13.67 11.06
N LEU A 31 0.34 -12.34 11.08
CA LEU A 31 -0.33 -11.53 10.07
C LEU A 31 0.23 -11.79 8.67
N TYR A 32 1.55 -11.75 8.52
CA TYR A 32 2.19 -12.00 7.24
C TYR A 32 1.99 -13.43 6.74
N ARG A 33 2.01 -14.44 7.64
CA ARG A 33 1.67 -15.82 7.25
C ARG A 33 0.24 -15.93 6.75
N GLY A 34 -0.71 -15.27 7.40
CA GLY A 34 -2.11 -15.23 6.96
C GLY A 34 -2.28 -14.54 5.61
N LEU A 35 -1.54 -13.46 5.37
CA LEU A 35 -1.55 -12.76 4.08
C LEU A 35 -0.90 -13.61 2.98
N PHE A 36 0.25 -14.21 3.25
CA PHE A 36 0.95 -15.06 2.30
C PHE A 36 0.10 -16.26 1.87
N ALA A 37 -0.60 -16.88 2.81
CA ALA A 37 -1.53 -17.98 2.52
C ALA A 37 -2.74 -17.57 1.64
N ARG A 38 -3.01 -16.27 1.48
CA ARG A 38 -4.00 -15.79 0.49
C ARG A 38 -3.42 -15.64 -0.91
N PHE A 39 -2.11 -15.42 -1.01
CA PHE A 39 -1.41 -15.28 -2.29
C PHE A 39 -1.02 -16.64 -2.88
N ASP A 40 -0.59 -17.56 -2.04
CA ASP A 40 -0.27 -18.94 -2.41
C ASP A 40 -1.57 -19.73 -2.66
N HIS A 41 -2.07 -19.70 -3.90
CA HIS A 41 -3.35 -20.29 -4.28
C HIS A 41 -3.26 -21.80 -4.40
N ASP A 42 -2.11 -22.30 -4.84
CA ASP A 42 -1.87 -23.72 -4.99
C ASP A 42 -1.34 -24.40 -3.71
N GLY A 43 -0.98 -23.60 -2.69
CA GLY A 43 -0.53 -24.07 -1.39
C GLY A 43 0.86 -24.67 -1.41
N ASN A 44 1.69 -24.33 -2.40
CA ASN A 44 3.03 -24.87 -2.57
C ASN A 44 4.07 -24.22 -1.63
N GLY A 45 3.66 -23.21 -0.85
CA GLY A 45 4.50 -22.49 0.11
C GLY A 45 5.33 -21.37 -0.53
N THR A 46 5.10 -21.07 -1.80
CA THR A 46 5.72 -19.97 -2.56
C THR A 46 4.63 -19.12 -3.21
N VAL A 47 5.00 -17.96 -3.74
CA VAL A 47 4.08 -17.11 -4.51
C VAL A 47 4.73 -16.87 -5.85
N ASP A 48 4.11 -17.36 -6.90
CA ASP A 48 4.57 -17.13 -8.26
C ASP A 48 4.10 -15.77 -8.82
N ARG A 49 4.56 -15.44 -10.03
CA ARG A 49 4.26 -14.15 -10.66
C ARG A 49 2.77 -13.99 -10.99
N GLU A 50 2.11 -15.06 -11.42
CA GLU A 50 0.70 -14.99 -11.80
C GLU A 50 -0.21 -14.95 -10.57
N GLU A 51 0.13 -15.69 -9.51
CA GLU A 51 -0.51 -15.59 -8.20
C GLU A 51 -0.40 -14.18 -7.61
N PHE A 52 0.82 -13.62 -7.60
CA PHE A 52 1.04 -12.24 -7.16
C PHE A 52 0.23 -11.24 -7.98
N ARG A 53 0.21 -11.39 -9.31
CA ARG A 53 -0.56 -10.50 -10.20
C ARG A 53 -2.06 -10.61 -9.92
N ALA A 54 -2.59 -11.82 -9.74
CA ALA A 54 -4.00 -12.05 -9.51
C ALA A 54 -4.46 -11.37 -8.22
N GLU A 55 -3.77 -11.63 -7.11
CA GLU A 55 -4.12 -11.02 -5.83
C GLU A 55 -3.91 -9.50 -5.81
N MET A 56 -2.84 -9.00 -6.43
CA MET A 56 -2.62 -7.55 -6.49
C MET A 56 -3.68 -6.81 -7.29
N LYS A 57 -4.24 -7.45 -8.32
CA LYS A 57 -5.39 -6.90 -9.03
C LYS A 57 -6.60 -6.76 -8.11
N GLU A 58 -6.91 -7.80 -7.33
CA GLU A 58 -8.05 -7.76 -6.39
C GLU A 58 -7.84 -6.72 -5.29
N VAL A 59 -6.62 -6.60 -4.75
CA VAL A 59 -6.26 -5.53 -3.80
C VAL A 59 -6.47 -4.15 -4.42
N MET A 60 -5.99 -3.92 -5.65
CA MET A 60 -6.18 -2.64 -6.34
C MET A 60 -7.66 -2.33 -6.60
N LEU A 61 -8.46 -3.32 -6.95
CA LEU A 61 -9.91 -3.16 -7.12
C LEU A 61 -10.59 -2.84 -5.79
N ALA A 62 -10.23 -3.52 -4.71
CA ALA A 62 -10.76 -3.23 -3.37
C ALA A 62 -10.39 -1.81 -2.91
N VAL A 63 -9.17 -1.35 -3.21
CA VAL A 63 -8.74 0.03 -2.96
C VAL A 63 -9.56 0.99 -3.81
N ALA A 64 -9.72 0.73 -5.12
CA ALA A 64 -10.51 1.59 -6.00
C ALA A 64 -11.97 1.71 -5.54
N ASN A 65 -12.59 0.61 -5.11
CA ASN A 65 -13.94 0.61 -4.56
C ASN A 65 -14.01 1.31 -3.20
N GLY A 66 -12.98 1.17 -2.34
CA GLY A 66 -12.88 1.89 -1.07
C GLY A 66 -12.68 3.39 -1.22
N LEU A 67 -12.15 3.85 -2.35
CA LEU A 67 -11.96 5.26 -2.68
C LEU A 67 -13.21 5.95 -3.24
N GLU A 68 -14.31 5.22 -3.52
CA GLU A 68 -15.48 5.60 -4.34
C GLU A 68 -15.99 7.06 -4.22
N PHE A 69 -15.81 7.77 -3.09
CA PHE A 69 -16.25 9.16 -2.94
C PHE A 69 -15.29 10.10 -2.18
N LEU A 70 -14.07 9.65 -1.85
CA LEU A 70 -13.14 10.49 -1.08
C LEU A 70 -12.01 10.97 -2.00
N PRO A 71 -11.81 12.29 -2.16
CA PRO A 71 -10.69 12.80 -2.93
C PRO A 71 -9.39 12.29 -2.31
N VAL A 72 -8.50 11.75 -3.15
CA VAL A 72 -7.14 11.39 -2.72
C VAL A 72 -6.42 12.70 -2.40
N GLN A 73 -6.20 12.94 -1.11
CA GLN A 73 -5.44 14.09 -0.65
C GLN A 73 -3.94 13.75 -0.73
N MET A 74 -3.24 14.38 -1.67
CA MET A 74 -1.80 14.20 -1.87
C MET A 74 -1.04 15.37 -1.26
N VAL A 75 -0.06 15.08 -0.39
CA VAL A 75 0.93 16.08 0.04
C VAL A 75 2.01 16.14 -1.02
N VAL A 76 2.25 17.33 -1.55
CA VAL A 76 3.21 17.56 -2.62
C VAL A 76 4.34 18.44 -2.09
N GLU A 77 5.57 18.02 -2.32
CA GLU A 77 6.75 18.81 -1.93
C GLU A 77 6.80 20.14 -2.69
N GLU A 78 7.14 21.21 -1.97
CA GLU A 78 7.25 22.56 -2.52
C GLU A 78 8.36 22.62 -3.59
N GLY A 79 8.06 23.25 -4.73
CA GLY A 79 9.00 23.30 -5.86
C GLY A 79 9.13 22.01 -6.69
N SER A 80 8.42 20.94 -6.33
CA SER A 80 8.39 19.71 -7.15
C SER A 80 7.63 19.90 -8.46
N PHE A 81 7.90 19.02 -9.44
CA PHE A 81 7.18 19.01 -10.72
C PHE A 81 5.66 18.83 -10.55
N LEU A 82 5.23 18.07 -9.54
CA LEU A 82 3.81 17.87 -9.26
C LEU A 82 3.15 19.15 -8.72
N LYS A 83 3.86 19.94 -7.91
CA LYS A 83 3.36 21.22 -7.40
C LYS A 83 3.15 22.22 -8.54
N VAL A 84 4.10 22.29 -9.48
CA VAL A 84 4.00 23.13 -10.68
C VAL A 84 2.80 22.75 -11.54
N ALA A 85 2.54 21.44 -11.72
CA ALA A 85 1.39 20.97 -12.48
C ALA A 85 0.06 21.38 -11.82
N VAL A 86 -0.04 21.24 -10.49
CA VAL A 86 -1.21 21.67 -9.71
C VAL A 86 -1.47 23.17 -9.86
N ASP A 87 -0.44 24.00 -9.68
CA ASP A 87 -0.60 25.47 -9.75
C ASP A 87 -1.06 25.93 -11.14
N ARG A 88 -0.58 25.29 -12.20
CA ARG A 88 -0.99 25.57 -13.58
C ARG A 88 -2.45 25.25 -13.83
N GLU A 89 -2.93 24.11 -13.35
CA GLU A 89 -4.32 23.70 -13.55
C GLU A 89 -5.27 24.52 -12.68
N LEU A 90 -4.88 24.90 -11.46
CA LEU A 90 -5.63 25.85 -10.63
C LEU A 90 -5.81 27.21 -11.32
N ALA A 91 -4.76 27.73 -11.96
CA ALA A 91 -4.84 28.99 -12.71
C ALA A 91 -5.72 28.94 -13.97
N ARG A 92 -6.05 27.73 -14.48
CA ARG A 92 -6.95 27.51 -15.61
C ARG A 92 -8.41 27.33 -15.21
N ALA A 93 -8.65 26.97 -13.96
CA ALA A 93 -9.99 26.72 -13.42
C ALA A 93 -10.71 28.01 -12.95
N THR A 94 -9.98 29.12 -12.85
CA THR A 94 -10.50 30.50 -12.67
C THR A 94 -10.66 31.23 -13.99
#